data_AF-A0A1H6DM70-F1
#
_entry.id   AF-A0A1H6DM70-F1
#
_cell.length_a   1.000
_cell.length_b   1.000
_cell.length_c   1.000
_cell.angle_alpha   90.00
_cell.angle_beta   90.00
_cell.angle_gamma   90.00
#
_symmetry.space_group_name_H-M   'P 1'
#
loop_
_entity.id
_entity.type
_entity.pdbx_description
1 polymer ?
#
loop_
_entity_poly.entity_id
_entity_poly.type
_entity_poly.pdbx_seq_one_letter_code
_entity_poly.pdbx_strand_id
1 'polypeptide(L)' 'MLPERDAAEEVAELLSDRFDLPGEPRVLRDALAGEDDAEDAQWLVVVEDAGDLLDPAALDEMAGRLGGWLEEQ' A
#
# COMPACT_ATOMS: atom_id res chain seq x y z
N MET A 1 7.70 15.73 -7.85
CA MET A 1 7.00 14.43 -7.85
C MET A 1 7.92 13.49 -7.09
N LEU A 2 7.46 12.95 -5.96
CA LEU A 2 8.21 11.90 -5.27
C LEU A 2 7.85 10.61 -6.01
N PRO A 3 8.80 9.96 -6.71
CA PRO A 3 8.49 8.81 -7.57
C PRO A 3 7.79 7.69 -6.80
N GLU A 4 8.05 7.57 -5.50
CA GLU A 4 7.42 6.57 -4.62
C GLU A 4 5.94 6.89 -4.33
N ARG A 5 5.54 8.16 -4.34
CA ARG A 5 4.13 8.55 -4.20
C ARG A 5 3.34 8.19 -5.45
N ASP A 6 3.83 8.57 -6.62
CA ASP A 6 3.17 8.25 -7.89
C ASP A 6 3.02 6.72 -8.03
N ALA A 7 4.05 5.95 -7.64
CA ALA A 7 3.96 4.49 -7.58
C ALA A 7 2.87 3.98 -6.62
N ALA A 8 2.74 4.59 -5.43
CA ALA A 8 1.69 4.22 -4.49
C ALA A 8 0.28 4.56 -5.00
N GLU A 9 0.12 5.68 -5.72
CA GLU A 9 -1.13 6.04 -6.39
C GLU A 9 -1.48 5.02 -7.51
N GLU A 10 -0.51 4.60 -8.33
CA GLU A 10 -0.71 3.54 -9.33
C GLU A 10 -1.09 2.20 -8.68
N VAL A 11 -0.46 1.82 -7.56
CA VAL A 11 -0.80 0.61 -6.80
C VAL A 11 -2.24 0.67 -6.29
N ALA A 12 -2.69 1.82 -5.80
CA ALA A 12 -4.08 2.02 -5.34
C ALA A 12 -5.11 1.84 -6.47
N GLU A 13 -4.81 2.35 -7.67
CA GLU A 13 -5.65 2.13 -8.85
C GLU A 13 -5.68 0.65 -9.25
N LEU A 14 -4.52 -0.02 -9.27
CA LEU A 14 -4.42 -1.45 -9.58
C LEU A 14 -5.17 -2.34 -8.58
N LEU A 15 -5.11 -2.00 -7.28
CA LEU A 15 -5.87 -2.69 -6.24
C LEU A 15 -7.38 -2.59 -6.48
N SER A 16 -7.85 -1.40 -6.84
CA SER A 16 -9.28 -1.14 -7.10
C SER A 16 -9.79 -1.81 -8.38
N ASP A 17 -8.95 -1.95 -9.41
CA ASP A 17 -9.31 -2.64 -10.66
C ASP A 17 -9.32 -4.17 -10.49
N ARG A 18 -8.39 -4.69 -9.68
CA ARG A 18 -8.16 -6.13 -9.56
C ARG A 18 -8.97 -6.81 -8.45
N PHE A 19 -9.31 -6.07 -7.38
CA PHE A 19 -10.02 -6.59 -6.23
C PHE A 19 -11.34 -5.84 -6.02
N ASP A 20 -12.38 -6.56 -5.59
CA ASP A 20 -13.65 -5.96 -5.18
C ASP A 20 -13.49 -5.40 -3.76
N LEU A 21 -12.93 -4.19 -3.69
CA LEU A 21 -12.66 -3.56 -2.40
C LEU A 21 -13.95 -2.96 -1.82
N PRO A 22 -14.19 -3.09 -0.51
CA PRO A 22 -15.36 -2.48 0.13
C PRO A 22 -15.27 -0.94 0.21
N GLY A 23 -14.11 -0.36 -0.13
CA GLY A 23 -13.87 1.08 -0.19
C GLY A 23 -12.61 1.41 -1.00
N GLU A 24 -12.41 2.71 -1.23
CA GLU A 24 -11.26 3.22 -1.99
C GLU A 24 -9.95 3.10 -1.18
N PRO A 25 -8.87 2.54 -1.76
CA PRO A 25 -7.56 2.48 -1.12
C PRO A 25 -7.04 3.88 -0.76
N ARG A 26 -6.41 4.00 0.41
CA ARG A 26 -5.83 5.25 0.90
C ARG A 26 -4.31 5.21 0.78
N VAL A 27 -3.75 6.21 0.11
CA VAL A 27 -2.30 6.42 0.06
C VAL A 27 -1.88 7.28 1.25
N LEU A 28 -1.10 6.70 2.17
CA LEU A 28 -0.58 7.37 3.36
C LEU A 28 0.93 7.50 3.28
N ARG A 29 1.46 8.62 3.78
CA ARG A 29 2.89 8.77 4.04
C ARG A 29 3.13 8.46 5.51
N ASP A 30 3.92 7.44 5.78
CA ASP A 30 4.33 7.06 7.13
C ASP A 30 5.82 7.38 7.33
N ALA A 31 6.15 7.99 8.45
CA ALA A 31 7.54 8.36 8.76
C ALA A 31 8.21 7.18 9.46
N LEU A 32 9.32 6.69 8.90
CA LEU A 32 10.02 5.56 9.49
C LEU A 32 10.71 6.00 10.80
N ALA A 33 10.48 5.25 11.88
CA ALA A 33 11.06 5.58 13.17
C ALA A 33 12.56 5.22 13.22
N GLY A 34 13.43 6.21 13.02
CA GLY A 34 14.89 6.06 13.14
C GLY A 34 15.64 7.38 12.96
N GLU A 35 16.08 7.95 14.08
CA GLU A 35 17.12 8.99 14.24
C GLU A 35 17.14 10.19 13.26
N ASP A 36 16.31 11.19 13.57
CA ASP A 36 16.53 12.64 13.40
C ASP A 36 16.58 13.29 12.00
N ASP A 37 16.14 12.64 10.93
CA ASP A 37 15.74 13.36 9.71
C ASP A 37 14.34 12.92 9.26
N ALA A 38 13.42 13.88 9.13
CA ALA A 38 12.07 13.71 8.58
C ALA A 38 12.06 13.31 7.07
N GLU A 39 13.23 12.95 6.56
CA GLU A 39 13.55 12.60 5.19
C GLU A 39 13.27 11.12 4.89
N ASP A 40 13.34 10.22 5.89
CA ASP A 40 12.96 8.82 5.72
C ASP A 40 11.44 8.62 5.95
N ALA A 41 10.73 8.41 4.85
CA ALA A 41 9.31 8.10 4.87
C ALA A 41 8.97 7.05 3.83
N GLN A 42 8.01 6.21 4.18
CA GLN A 42 7.42 5.24 3.28
C GLN A 42 6.03 5.70 2.82
N TRP A 43 5.61 5.18 1.67
CA TRP A 43 4.27 5.35 1.15
C TRP A 43 3.52 4.03 1.26
N LEU A 44 2.41 4.04 2.00
CA LEU A 44 1.57 2.88 2.27
C LEU A 44 0.27 3.01 1.47
N VAL A 45 -0.17 1.91 0.86
CA VAL A 45 -1.51 1.81 0.28
C VAL A 45 -2.37 0.98 1.22
N VAL A 46 -3.22 1.66 1.98
CA VAL A 46 -4.07 1.04 3.00
C VAL A 46 -5.40 0.68 2.39
N VAL A 47 -5.75 -0.60 2.47
CA VAL A 47 -7.03 -1.14 2.05
C VAL A 47 -7.81 -1.57 3.29
N GLU A 48 -9.07 -1.16 3.40
CA GLU A 48 -9.95 -1.65 4.46
C GLU A 48 -10.59 -2.97 4.01
N ASP A 49 -10.45 -4.01 4.83
CA ASP A 49 -11.09 -5.31 4.60
C ASP A 49 -11.88 -5.73 5.83
N ALA A 50 -13.04 -5.10 6.04
CA ALA A 50 -13.88 -5.36 7.20
C ALA A 50 -14.49 -6.78 7.22
N GLY A 51 -14.35 -7.55 6.14
CA GLY A 51 -14.97 -8.87 5.98
C GLY A 51 -13.99 -10.03 5.79
N ASP A 52 -12.68 -9.79 5.87
CA ASP A 52 -11.64 -10.79 5.53
C ASP A 52 -11.91 -11.38 4.12
N LEU A 53 -12.36 -10.52 3.20
CA LEU A 53 -12.76 -10.88 1.85
C LEU A 53 -11.57 -10.91 0.89
N LEU A 54 -10.48 -10.23 1.24
CA LEU A 54 -9.27 -10.17 0.43
C LEU A 54 -8.36 -11.34 0.77
N ASP A 55 -7.85 -12.00 -0.27
CA ASP A 55 -6.89 -13.07 -0.09
C ASP A 55 -5.49 -12.49 0.21
N PRO A 56 -4.93 -12.71 1.42
CA PRO A 56 -3.66 -12.11 1.81
C PRO A 56 -2.49 -12.61 0.96
N ALA A 57 -2.54 -13.85 0.46
CA ALA A 57 -1.50 -14.39 -0.42
C ALA A 57 -1.50 -13.69 -1.80
N ALA A 58 -2.68 -13.39 -2.33
CA ALA A 58 -2.81 -12.62 -3.58
C ALA A 58 -2.30 -11.18 -3.41
N LEU A 59 -2.55 -10.56 -2.26
CA LEU A 59 -2.03 -9.22 -1.93
C LEU A 59 -0.49 -9.24 -1.80
N ASP A 60 0.07 -10.22 -1.09
CA ASP A 60 1.53 -10.38 -0.94
C ASP A 60 2.24 -10.63 -2.28
N GLU A 61 1.69 -11.51 -3.14
CA GLU A 61 2.23 -11.74 -4.49
C GLU A 61 2.20 -10.45 -5.33
N MET A 62 1.17 -9.62 -5.17
CA MET A 62 1.10 -8.35 -5.87
C MET A 62 2.12 -7.33 -5.34
N ALA A 63 2.23 -7.20 -4.02
CA ALA A 63 3.21 -6.32 -3.39
C ALA A 63 4.64 -6.69 -3.85
N GLY A 64 4.99 -7.97 -3.81
CA GLY A 64 6.29 -8.46 -4.27
C GLY A 64 6.57 -8.19 -5.75
N ARG A 65 5.55 -8.28 -6.62
CA ARG A 65 5.69 -7.93 -8.05
C ARG A 65 5.97 -6.45 -8.28
N LEU A 66 5.48 -5.59 -7.40
CA LEU A 66 5.66 -4.14 -7.46
C LEU A 66 6.91 -3.68 -6.67
N GLY A 67 7.68 -4.62 -6.11
CA GLY A 67 8.87 -4.33 -5.32
C GLY A 67 8.60 -3.85 -3.90
N GLY A 68 7.36 -3.98 -3.43
CA GLY A 68 6.95 -3.71 -2.05
C GLY A 68 6.80 -4.99 -1.22
N TRP A 69 6.17 -4.86 -0.05
CA TRP A 69 5.80 -5.96 0.83
C TRP A 69 4.36 -5.75 1.32
N LEU A 70 3.67 -6.84 1.68
CA LEU A 70 2.42 -6.74 2.41
C LEU A 70 2.73 -6.47 3.89
N GLU A 71 2.07 -5.47 4.46
CA GLU A 71 2.15 -5.18 5.89
C GLU A 71 0.86 -5.65 6.57
N GLU A 72 0.98 -6.62 7.48
CA GLU A 72 -0.11 -7.10 8.33
C GLU A 72 -0.16 -6.25 9.61
N GLN A 73 -1.32 -5.64 9.90
CA GLN A 73 -1.55 -4.76 11.06
C GLN A 73 -2.47 -5.42 12.09
#